data_AF-A0A1M7NJS4-F1
#
_entry.id   AF-A0A1M7NJS4-F1
#
_cell.length_a   1.000
_cell.length_b   1.000
_cell.length_c   1.000
_cell.angle_alpha   90.00
_cell.angle_beta   90.00
_cell.angle_gamma   90.00
#
_symmetry.space_group_name_H-M   'P 1'
#
loop_
_entity.id
_entity.type
_entity.pdbx_description
1 polymer ?
#
loop_
_entity_poly.entity_id
_entity_poly.type
_entity_poly.pdbx_seq_one_letter_code
_entity_poly.pdbx_strand_id
1 'polypeptide(L)'
;MTAPAKAMDELSQGFGTAMVTGVLCIYVVLVLLLKDFVQSMTILVAVVLSIPGAFVALYLAGATMSLPSMIGLLMLMGISTKNSILIVDYAVMARLQGGLTRDRAIVDACRNPSADAMRPSTA
;
A
#
# COMPACT_ATOMS: atom_id res chain seq x y z
N MET A 1 -49.40 -1.99 -3.53
CA MET A 1 -48.31 -2.53 -2.69
C MET A 1 -47.13 -2.76 -3.63
N THR A 2 -46.08 -1.95 -3.77
CA THR A 2 -45.45 -0.90 -2.95
C THR A 2 -44.52 -0.05 -3.86
N ALA A 3 -44.95 1.14 -4.31
CA ALA A 3 -44.07 2.10 -4.99
C ALA A 3 -42.77 2.44 -4.22
N PRO A 4 -42.75 2.55 -2.87
CA PRO A 4 -41.50 2.80 -2.14
C PRO A 4 -40.51 1.62 -2.21
N ALA A 5 -40.99 0.37 -2.40
CA ALA A 5 -40.09 -0.79 -2.44
C ALA A 5 -39.28 -0.87 -3.74
N LYS A 6 -39.87 -0.47 -4.88
CA LYS A 6 -39.15 -0.40 -6.17
C LYS A 6 -38.11 0.71 -6.17
N ALA A 7 -38.43 1.86 -5.58
CA ALA A 7 -37.48 2.95 -5.41
C ALA A 7 -36.29 2.53 -4.52
N MET A 8 -36.52 1.80 -3.41
CA MET A 8 -35.43 1.26 -2.58
C MET A 8 -34.52 0.28 -3.36
N ASP A 9 -35.10 -0.54 -4.24
CA ASP A 9 -34.36 -1.51 -5.05
C ASP A 9 -33.52 -0.82 -6.14
N GLU A 10 -34.11 0.13 -6.88
CA GLU A 10 -33.40 0.95 -7.88
C GLU A 10 -32.28 1.78 -7.25
N LEU A 11 -32.53 2.37 -6.06
CA LEU A 11 -31.50 3.08 -5.31
C LEU A 11 -30.39 2.13 -4.87
N SER A 12 -30.72 0.97 -4.30
CA SER A 12 -29.71 -0.03 -3.87
C SER A 12 -28.85 -0.49 -5.04
N GLN A 13 -29.46 -0.73 -6.21
CA GLN A 13 -28.75 -1.13 -7.41
C GLN A 13 -27.87 0.00 -7.98
N GLY A 14 -28.38 1.25 -7.97
CA GLY A 14 -27.61 2.45 -8.32
C GLY A 14 -26.42 2.67 -7.39
N PHE A 15 -26.60 2.51 -6.09
CA PHE A 15 -25.53 2.60 -5.09
C PHE A 15 -24.48 1.50 -5.28
N GLY A 16 -24.90 0.24 -5.51
CA GLY A 16 -23.99 -0.87 -5.73
C GLY A 16 -23.12 -0.66 -6.98
N THR A 17 -23.73 -0.25 -8.09
CA THR A 17 -23.01 0.05 -9.33
C THR A 17 -22.08 1.26 -9.19
N ALA A 18 -22.52 2.31 -8.50
CA ALA A 18 -21.68 3.48 -8.20
C ALA A 18 -20.47 3.14 -7.33
N MET A 19 -20.63 2.31 -6.30
CA MET A 19 -19.54 1.86 -5.43
C MET A 19 -18.49 1.06 -6.20
N VAL A 20 -18.91 0.09 -7.00
CA VAL A 20 -17.99 -0.71 -7.84
C VAL A 20 -17.25 0.17 -8.83
N THR A 21 -17.96 1.09 -9.50
CA THR A 21 -17.36 2.01 -10.46
C THR A 21 -16.36 2.96 -9.80
N GLY A 22 -16.66 3.46 -8.60
CA GLY A 22 -15.76 4.31 -7.82
C GLY A 22 -14.47 3.58 -7.41
N VAL A 23 -14.58 2.35 -6.91
CA VAL A 23 -13.43 1.52 -6.56
C VAL A 23 -12.57 1.24 -7.80
N LEU A 24 -13.19 0.91 -8.93
CA LEU A 24 -12.49 0.68 -10.19
C LEU A 24 -11.75 1.95 -10.66
N CYS A 25 -12.40 3.12 -10.56
CA CYS A 25 -11.81 4.40 -10.93
C CYS A 25 -10.56 4.70 -10.07
N ILE A 26 -10.64 4.53 -8.75
CA ILE A 26 -9.50 4.70 -7.84
C ILE A 26 -8.36 3.74 -8.21
N TYR A 27 -8.69 2.47 -8.50
CA TYR A 27 -7.70 1.48 -8.92
C TYR A 27 -6.97 1.91 -10.20
N VAL A 28 -7.69 2.35 -11.23
CA VAL A 28 -7.10 2.83 -12.49
C VAL A 28 -6.19 4.03 -12.25
N VAL A 29 -6.62 5.00 -11.44
CA VAL A 29 -5.81 6.16 -11.08
C VAL A 29 -4.52 5.74 -10.38
N LEU A 30 -4.59 4.80 -9.42
CA LEU A 30 -3.41 4.28 -8.71
C LEU A 30 -2.43 3.57 -9.67
N VAL A 31 -2.95 2.74 -10.59
CA VAL A 31 -2.13 2.05 -11.59
C VAL A 31 -1.47 3.03 -12.55
N LEU A 32 -2.20 4.06 -13.00
CA LEU A 32 -1.64 5.11 -13.88
C LEU A 32 -0.59 5.97 -13.16
N LEU A 33 -0.81 6.25 -11.87
CA LEU A 33 0.09 7.08 -11.07
C LEU A 33 1.43 6.40 -10.80
N LEU A 34 1.44 5.09 -10.55
CA LEU A 34 2.64 4.34 -10.18
C LEU A 34 3.32 3.67 -11.37
N LYS A 35 2.59 3.47 -12.49
CA LYS A 35 3.07 2.82 -13.72
C LYS A 35 3.74 1.45 -13.47
N ASP A 36 3.42 0.83 -12.33
CA ASP A 36 3.88 -0.47 -11.88
C ASP A 36 2.72 -1.21 -11.17
N PHE A 37 2.41 -2.41 -11.67
CA PHE A 37 1.22 -3.17 -11.25
C PHE A 37 1.39 -3.78 -9.85
N VAL A 38 2.62 -4.14 -9.47
CA VAL A 38 2.93 -4.76 -8.18
C VAL A 38 2.84 -3.72 -7.06
N GLN A 39 3.35 -2.52 -7.32
CA GLN A 39 3.31 -1.42 -6.37
C GLN A 39 1.87 -0.96 -6.09
N SER A 40 1.04 -0.86 -7.14
CA SER A 40 -0.37 -0.47 -7.01
C SER A 40 -1.22 -1.48 -6.22
N MET A 41 -1.05 -2.78 -6.48
CA MET A 41 -1.70 -3.86 -5.71
C MET A 41 -1.32 -3.83 -4.22
N THR A 42 -0.05 -3.58 -3.91
CA THR A 42 0.44 -3.51 -2.53
C THR A 42 -0.22 -2.37 -1.75
N ILE A 43 -0.40 -1.21 -2.39
CA ILE A 43 -1.05 -0.05 -1.76
C ILE A 43 -2.55 -0.32 -1.54
N LEU A 44 -3.24 -0.95 -2.49
CA LEU A 44 -4.64 -1.31 -2.34
C LEU A 44 -4.85 -2.23 -1.14
N VAL A 45 -4.01 -3.26 -0.99
CA VAL A 45 -4.04 -4.18 0.16
C VAL A 45 -3.70 -3.45 1.46
N ALA A 46 -2.70 -2.57 1.46
CA ALA A 46 -2.35 -1.77 2.64
C ALA A 46 -3.52 -0.91 3.11
N VAL A 47 -4.20 -0.21 2.18
CA VAL A 47 -5.37 0.64 2.48
C VAL A 47 -6.51 -0.18 3.07
N VAL A 48 -6.84 -1.32 2.47
CA VAL A 48 -7.92 -2.20 2.98
C VAL A 48 -7.56 -2.76 4.36
N LEU A 49 -6.31 -3.16 4.57
CA LEU A 49 -5.83 -3.72 5.83
C LEU A 49 -5.67 -2.67 6.93
N SER A 50 -5.53 -1.38 6.58
CA SER A 50 -5.35 -0.31 7.57
C SER A 50 -6.61 -0.01 8.37
N ILE A 51 -7.79 -0.21 7.79
CA ILE A 51 -9.07 0.07 8.46
C ILE A 51 -9.20 -0.78 9.74
N PRO A 52 -9.09 -2.12 9.70
CA PRO A 52 -9.10 -2.92 10.92
C PRO A 52 -7.84 -2.71 11.76
N GLY A 53 -6.67 -2.51 11.15
CA GLY A 53 -5.41 -2.26 11.87
C GLY A 53 -5.44 -0.98 12.72
N ALA A 54 -6.04 0.09 12.20
CA ALA A 54 -6.22 1.35 12.90
C ALA A 54 -7.20 1.20 14.07
N PHE A 55 -8.29 0.48 13.88
CA PHE A 55 -9.26 0.19 14.95
C PHE A 55 -8.63 -0.59 16.11
N VAL A 56 -7.86 -1.64 15.79
CA VAL A 56 -7.15 -2.46 16.77
C VAL A 56 -6.07 -1.62 17.48
N ALA A 57 -5.28 -0.84 16.74
CA ALA A 57 -4.25 0.01 17.32
C ALA A 57 -4.84 1.07 18.26
N LEU A 58 -5.97 1.69 17.91
CA LEU A 58 -6.65 2.65 18.78
C LEU A 58 -7.17 1.98 20.06
N TYR A 59 -7.74 0.78 19.92
CA TYR A 59 -8.25 0.00 21.05
C TYR A 59 -7.14 -0.41 22.02
N LEU A 60 -6.00 -0.90 21.53
CA LEU A 60 -4.84 -1.25 22.37
C LEU A 60 -4.18 -0.01 22.99
N ALA A 61 -4.11 1.11 22.27
CA ALA A 61 -3.52 2.34 22.78
C ALA A 61 -4.39 3.01 23.86
N GLY A 62 -5.64 2.56 24.07
CA GLY A 62 -6.58 3.21 24.98
C GLY A 62 -6.87 4.67 24.62
N ALA A 63 -6.55 5.06 23.37
CA ALA A 63 -6.62 6.43 22.91
C ALA A 63 -8.01 6.71 22.35
N THR A 64 -8.57 7.86 22.71
CA THR A 64 -9.78 8.36 22.05
C THR A 64 -9.44 8.85 20.65
N MET A 65 -10.41 8.76 19.74
CA MET A 65 -10.31 9.23 18.35
C MET A 65 -10.17 10.76 18.32
N SER A 66 -8.96 11.23 18.62
CA SER A 66 -8.57 12.64 18.69
C SER A 66 -7.68 12.98 17.49
N LEU A 67 -7.66 14.25 17.10
CA LEU A 67 -6.84 14.74 15.96
C LEU A 67 -5.37 14.27 16.02
N PRO A 68 -4.67 14.33 17.18
CA PRO A 68 -3.29 13.83 17.27
C PRO A 68 -3.17 12.32 17.00
N SER A 69 -4.11 11.53 17.49
CA SER A 69 -4.12 10.07 17.28
C SER A 69 -4.38 9.73 15.81
N MET A 70 -5.24 10.48 15.12
CA MET A 70 -5.47 10.30 13.67
C MET A 70 -4.21 10.63 12.86
N ILE A 71 -3.50 11.72 13.20
CA ILE A 71 -2.24 12.08 12.56
C ILE A 71 -1.19 10.98 12.78
N GLY A 72 -1.08 10.46 14.00
CA GLY A 72 -0.17 9.36 14.33
C GLY A 72 -0.46 8.09 13.53
N LEU A 73 -1.73 7.71 13.41
CA LEU A 73 -2.15 6.55 12.60
C LEU A 73 -1.84 6.75 11.11
N LEU A 74 -2.10 7.94 10.56
CA LEU A 74 -1.77 8.26 9.17
C LEU A 74 -0.25 8.22 8.92
N MET A 75 0.55 8.72 9.86
CA MET A 75 2.01 8.65 9.79
C MET A 75 2.51 7.20 9.82
N LEU A 76 2.01 6.39 10.75
CA LEU A 76 2.37 4.97 10.87
C LEU A 76 2.03 4.20 9.58
N MET A 77 0.84 4.44 9.04
CA MET A 77 0.37 3.92 7.76
C MET A 77 1.33 4.28 6.60
N GLY A 78 1.75 5.54 6.53
CA GLY A 78 2.65 6.05 5.49
C GLY A 78 4.09 5.53 5.61
N ILE A 79 4.60 5.31 6.84
CA ILE A 79 5.93 4.74 7.06
C ILE A 79 5.94 3.25 6.69
N SER A 80 4.95 2.48 7.16
CA SER A 80 4.83 1.04 6.86
C SER A 80 4.72 0.76 5.36
N THR A 81 3.93 1.56 4.64
CA THR A 81 3.76 1.44 3.19
C THR A 81 5.06 1.73 2.46
N LYS A 82 5.79 2.80 2.83
CA LYS A 82 7.09 3.12 2.22
C LYS A 82 8.14 2.04 2.47
N ASN A 83 8.20 1.50 3.69
CA ASN A 83 9.13 0.43 4.03
C ASN A 83 8.84 -0.86 3.24
N SER A 84 7.55 -1.20 3.08
CA SER A 84 7.13 -2.36 2.28
C SER A 84 7.46 -2.19 0.80
N ILE A 85 7.20 -0.99 0.25
CA ILE A 85 7.54 -0.64 -1.14
C ILE A 85 9.05 -0.74 -1.38
N LEU A 86 9.88 -0.21 -0.47
CA LEU A 86 11.34 -0.20 -0.62
C LEU A 86 11.91 -1.63 -0.69
N ILE A 87 11.44 -2.54 0.17
CA ILE A 87 11.90 -3.94 0.18
C ILE A 87 11.49 -4.65 -1.12
N VAL A 88 10.28 -4.41 -1.62
CA VAL A 88 9.81 -4.99 -2.88
C VAL A 88 10.61 -4.46 -4.06
N ASP A 89 10.84 -3.15 -4.13
CA ASP A 89 11.62 -2.51 -5.18
C ASP A 89 13.07 -3.03 -5.17
N TYR A 90 13.69 -3.12 -4.00
CA TYR A 90 15.02 -3.72 -3.84
C TYR A 90 15.05 -5.19 -4.28
N ALA A 91 14.02 -5.99 -3.95
CA ALA A 91 13.94 -7.39 -4.36
C ALA A 91 13.78 -7.54 -5.89
N VAL A 92 13.09 -6.60 -6.54
CA VAL A 92 12.94 -6.57 -8.00
C VAL A 92 14.24 -6.12 -8.67
N MET A 93 14.90 -5.08 -8.16
CA MET A 93 16.20 -4.63 -8.69
C MET A 93 17.31 -5.66 -8.49
N ALA A 94 17.36 -6.33 -7.34
CA ALA A 94 18.30 -7.42 -7.08
C ALA A 94 18.11 -8.59 -8.06
N ARG A 95 16.87 -8.85 -8.51
CA ARG A 95 16.60 -9.86 -9.56
C ARG A 95 17.04 -9.40 -10.94
N LEU A 96 16.82 -8.13 -11.29
CA LEU A 96 17.12 -7.58 -12.63
C LEU A 96 18.62 -7.35 -12.86
N GLN A 97 19.35 -6.90 -11.84
CA GLN A 97 20.77 -6.55 -11.97
C GLN A 97 21.73 -7.67 -11.55
N GLY A 98 21.27 -8.63 -10.73
CA GLY A 98 22.19 -9.53 -10.02
C GLY A 98 22.31 -10.96 -10.54
N GLY A 99 21.29 -11.56 -11.16
CA GLY A 99 21.31 -13.00 -11.53
C GLY A 99 21.62 -13.97 -10.37
N LEU A 100 21.66 -13.47 -9.13
CA LEU A 100 22.11 -14.18 -7.94
C LEU A 100 20.89 -14.58 -7.10
N THR A 101 20.93 -15.82 -6.63
CA THR A 101 19.87 -16.46 -5.85
C THR A 101 19.55 -15.64 -4.59
N ARG A 102 18.25 -15.56 -4.28
CA ARG A 102 17.60 -14.67 -3.29
C ARG A 102 18.26 -14.64 -1.91
N ASP A 103 18.97 -15.70 -1.52
CA ASP A 103 19.62 -15.85 -0.23
C ASP A 103 20.92 -15.04 -0.12
N ARG A 104 21.73 -14.97 -1.19
CA ARG A 104 23.07 -14.36 -1.12
C ARG A 104 23.05 -12.85 -1.15
N ALA A 105 22.14 -12.25 -1.91
CA ALA A 105 22.03 -10.78 -2.01
C ALA A 105 21.56 -10.14 -0.69
N ILE A 106 20.65 -10.80 0.04
CA ILE A 106 20.15 -10.30 1.33
C ILE A 106 21.25 -10.40 2.41
N VAL A 107 22.04 -11.48 2.39
CA VAL A 107 23.15 -11.67 3.34
C VAL A 107 24.29 -10.68 3.10
N ASP A 108 24.58 -10.34 1.83
CA ASP A 108 25.64 -9.39 1.48
C ASP A 108 25.27 -7.93 1.86
N ALA A 109 24.00 -7.55 1.64
CA ALA A 109 23.47 -6.24 2.04
C ALA A 109 23.43 -6.06 3.57
N CYS A 110 23.12 -7.11 4.33
CA CYS A 110 23.19 -7.08 5.80
C CYS A 110 24.62 -7.06 6.33
N ARG A 111 25.60 -7.53 5.55
CA ARG A 111 26.99 -7.68 5.99
C ARG A 111 27.84 -6.43 5.76
N ASN A 112 27.54 -5.58 4.76
CA ASN A 112 28.35 -4.39 4.50
C ASN A 112 27.54 -3.16 4.01
N PRO A 113 26.91 -2.40 4.93
CA PRO A 113 26.14 -1.20 4.57
C PRO A 113 26.97 0.01 4.11
N SER A 114 28.31 -0.01 4.20
CA SER A 114 29.12 1.22 4.21
C SER A 114 30.34 1.26 3.28
N ALA A 115 30.47 0.38 2.28
CA ALA A 115 31.56 0.48 1.32
C ALA A 115 31.07 0.84 -0.09
N ASP A 116 31.05 2.13 -0.39
CA ASP A 116 31.78 2.71 -1.53
C ASP A 116 31.88 1.92 -2.86
N ALA A 117 30.83 1.25 -3.31
CA ALA A 117 30.82 0.56 -4.61
C ALA A 117 30.17 1.38 -5.75
N MET A 118 29.61 2.57 -5.45
CA MET A 118 28.97 3.45 -6.45
C MET A 118 29.74 4.76 -6.66
N ARG A 119 31.07 4.71 -6.75
CA ARG A 119 31.80 5.72 -7.52
C ARG A 119 32.19 5.08 -8.85
N PRO A 120 31.51 5.38 -9.97
CA PRO A 120 32.06 5.03 -11.26
C PRO A 120 33.42 5.73 -11.39
N SER A 121 34.47 4.93 -11.50
CA SER A 121 35.78 5.37 -11.97
C SER A 121 35.63 5.89 -13.39
N THR A 122 35.24 7.16 -13.53
CA THR A 122 35.48 7.93 -14.74
C THR A 122 36.99 8.03 -14.92
N ALA A 123 37.50 7.28 -15.90
CA ALA A 123 38.74 7.58 -16.59
C ALA A 123 38.63 8.93 -17.32
#